data_AF-A0A7L9BRU4-F1
#
_entry.id   AF-A0A7L9BRU4-F1
#
_cell.length_a   1.000
_cell.length_b   1.000
_cell.length_c   1.000
_cell.angle_alpha   90.00
_cell.angle_beta   90.00
_cell.angle_gamma   90.00
#
_symmetry.space_group_name_H-M   'P 1'
#
loop_
_entity.id
_entity.type
_entity.pdbx_description
1 polymer ?
#
loop_
_entity_poly.entity_id
_entity_poly.type
_entity_poly.pdbx_seq_one_letter_code
_entity_poly.pdbx_strand_id
1 'polypeptide(L)'
;MRRSAARWMAVSWAVLCPAGAWSQTGAVVLRGEGEVSAGEPLAVSEDGVRVATRRDAAGAVAGEVWIGWDRVREVRGPADLERAAEALRDVADAAWRAGSRAARGDFAAAEPLYEGLFERYRGRTGPTASAVSAGLLRCRLVRGAQASAVSAWLGWLSASVGGTPGVGELGGVIDAGTGLCPALPPMWMPSASVVSLAGGGVEAPGAGVADRSAWCRWLYVRAARAEVGLEDGESPMPELPKQAEDGVRLVYEVVRSRAGDEAGRREARRALGERLGGRSPGWVEAWVRVAVGRSLLLEPEVERKREGLLSLMYVVSRSSGEEGYITGLAMASAAVGLSETGEAEAGRALARELMARFPGHPSLDSAAVRALTGSGGSGTTGDTIK
;
A
#
# COMPACT_ATOMS: atom_id res chain seq x y z
N MET A 1 14.10 -19.69 -0.75
CA MET A 1 12.73 -19.14 -0.94
C MET A 1 11.71 -20.27 -0.88
N ARG A 2 11.18 -20.58 0.31
CA ARG A 2 10.02 -21.49 0.40
C ARG A 2 8.83 -20.74 -0.17
N ARG A 3 8.30 -21.20 -1.30
CA ARG A 3 7.06 -20.68 -1.86
C ARG A 3 5.98 -20.95 -0.82
N SER A 4 5.65 -19.95 0.00
CA SER A 4 4.42 -19.96 0.76
C SER A 4 3.32 -19.91 -0.29
N ALA A 5 2.83 -21.09 -0.68
CA ALA A 5 1.65 -21.21 -1.52
C ALA A 5 0.51 -20.64 -0.66
N ALA A 6 0.31 -19.33 -0.77
CA ALA A 6 -0.90 -18.69 -0.30
C ALA A 6 -2.04 -19.40 -1.03
N ARG A 7 -2.63 -20.38 -0.33
CA ARG A 7 -3.93 -20.94 -0.70
C ARG A 7 -4.87 -19.76 -0.62
N TRP A 8 -5.07 -19.08 -1.75
CA TRP A 8 -6.19 -18.20 -1.97
C TRP A 8 -7.42 -19.10 -1.78
N MET A 9 -7.96 -19.11 -0.56
CA MET A 9 -9.29 -19.62 -0.35
C MET A 9 -10.17 -18.76 -1.24
N ALA A 10 -10.64 -19.34 -2.34
CA ALA A 10 -11.81 -18.84 -3.01
C ALA A 10 -12.88 -18.77 -1.91
N VAL A 11 -13.09 -17.58 -1.36
CA VAL A 11 -14.22 -17.31 -0.49
C VAL A 11 -15.41 -17.49 -1.42
N SER A 12 -15.90 -18.73 -1.45
CA SER A 12 -17.06 -19.13 -2.22
C SER A 12 -18.23 -18.41 -1.57
N TRP A 13 -18.54 -17.21 -2.07
CA TRP A 13 -19.84 -16.58 -1.88
C TRP A 13 -20.85 -17.39 -2.69
N ALA A 14 -21.02 -18.66 -2.34
CA ALA A 14 -22.16 -19.44 -2.75
C ALA A 14 -23.34 -18.93 -1.93
N VAL A 15 -23.86 -17.77 -2.31
CA VAL A 15 -25.25 -17.42 -1.98
C VAL A 15 -26.08 -18.42 -2.77
N LEU A 16 -26.37 -19.57 -2.13
CA LEU A 16 -27.37 -20.52 -2.59
C LEU A 16 -28.74 -19.83 -2.48
N CYS A 17 -29.04 -18.98 -3.45
CA CYS A 17 -30.41 -18.56 -3.67
C CYS A 17 -31.17 -19.79 -4.17
N PRO A 18 -32.30 -20.16 -3.54
CA PRO A 18 -33.18 -21.18 -4.12
C PRO A 18 -33.53 -20.73 -5.54
N ALA A 19 -33.53 -21.68 -6.48
CA ALA A 19 -33.98 -21.48 -7.85
C ALA A 19 -35.51 -21.27 -7.88
N GLY A 20 -36.00 -20.23 -7.18
CA GLY A 20 -37.32 -19.68 -7.42
C GLY A 20 -37.29 -19.03 -8.80
N ALA A 21 -38.33 -19.26 -9.61
CA ALA A 21 -38.42 -18.77 -10.98
C ALA A 21 -38.14 -17.26 -11.04
N TRP A 22 -36.91 -16.90 -11.43
CA TRP A 22 -36.58 -15.51 -11.77
C TRP A 22 -37.40 -15.19 -13.01
N SER A 23 -38.28 -14.20 -12.87
CA SER A 23 -38.95 -13.55 -13.99
C SER A 23 -37.92 -13.19 -15.06
N GLN A 24 -38.28 -13.23 -16.34
CA GLN A 24 -37.42 -12.89 -17.51
C GLN A 24 -36.92 -11.42 -17.54
N THR A 25 -36.91 -10.72 -16.41
CA THR A 25 -36.62 -9.28 -16.28
C THR A 25 -35.14 -8.92 -16.43
N GLY A 26 -34.23 -9.89 -16.48
CA GLY A 26 -32.80 -9.66 -16.73
C GLY A 26 -31.90 -10.39 -15.76
N ALA A 27 -30.60 -10.45 -16.07
CA ALA A 27 -29.59 -11.11 -15.26
C ALA A 27 -28.21 -10.48 -15.49
N VAL A 28 -27.43 -10.31 -14.41
CA VAL A 28 -25.99 -10.04 -14.49
C VAL A 28 -25.25 -11.36 -14.42
N VAL A 29 -24.59 -11.73 -15.51
CA VAL A 29 -23.78 -12.95 -15.60
C VAL A 29 -22.37 -12.63 -15.12
N LEU A 30 -21.90 -13.37 -14.11
CA LEU A 30 -20.55 -13.24 -13.58
C LEU A 30 -19.53 -14.08 -14.35
N ARG A 31 -18.26 -13.66 -14.27
CA ARG A 31 -17.11 -14.43 -14.75
C ARG A 31 -16.73 -15.47 -13.69
N GLY A 32 -16.51 -16.72 -14.11
CA GLY A 32 -16.15 -17.83 -13.23
C GLY A 32 -16.51 -19.19 -13.84
N GLU A 33 -16.24 -20.26 -13.10
CA GLU A 33 -16.72 -21.60 -13.46
C GLU A 33 -18.22 -21.68 -13.16
N GLY A 34 -19.03 -21.87 -14.21
CA GLY A 34 -20.49 -21.86 -14.15
C GLY A 34 -21.10 -20.49 -14.47
N GLU A 35 -22.24 -20.48 -15.17
CA GLU A 35 -23.04 -19.27 -15.35
C GLU A 35 -23.74 -18.92 -14.04
N VAL A 36 -23.08 -18.12 -13.21
CA VAL A 36 -23.67 -17.59 -11.98
C VAL A 36 -24.35 -16.26 -12.30
N SER A 37 -25.68 -16.24 -12.19
CA SER A 37 -26.45 -15.00 -12.20
C SER A 37 -26.36 -14.35 -10.82
N ALA A 38 -25.90 -13.10 -10.76
CA ALA A 38 -25.84 -12.33 -9.52
C ALA A 38 -27.18 -11.67 -9.14
N GLY A 39 -28.08 -11.57 -10.12
CA GLY A 39 -29.43 -11.03 -9.97
C GLY A 39 -29.83 -10.07 -11.08
N GLU A 40 -30.92 -9.33 -10.86
CA GLU A 40 -31.49 -8.40 -11.85
C GLU A 40 -30.71 -7.08 -11.88
N PRO A 41 -30.25 -6.60 -13.05
CA PRO A 41 -29.54 -5.34 -13.14
C PRO A 41 -30.49 -4.16 -12.88
N LEU A 42 -30.11 -3.30 -11.93
CA LEU A 42 -30.84 -2.08 -11.57
C LEU A 42 -30.21 -0.83 -12.20
N ALA A 43 -28.88 -0.82 -12.32
CA ALA A 43 -28.13 0.28 -12.92
C ALA A 43 -26.77 -0.18 -13.42
N VAL A 44 -26.26 0.47 -14.46
CA VAL A 44 -24.92 0.26 -15.01
C VAL A 44 -24.18 1.59 -15.01
N SER A 45 -22.97 1.62 -14.46
CA SER A 45 -22.10 2.79 -14.44
C SER A 45 -20.64 2.38 -14.61
N GLU A 46 -19.73 3.35 -14.68
CA GLU A 46 -18.29 3.06 -14.66
C GLU A 46 -17.84 2.38 -13.37
N ASP A 47 -18.54 2.56 -12.25
CA ASP A 47 -18.14 2.00 -10.97
C ASP A 47 -18.46 0.50 -10.88
N GLY A 48 -19.44 0.04 -11.67
CA GLY A 48 -19.85 -1.36 -11.76
C GLY A 48 -21.31 -1.51 -12.19
N VAL A 49 -21.88 -2.66 -11.84
CA VAL A 49 -23.30 -2.95 -12.05
C VAL A 49 -23.99 -3.08 -10.70
N ARG A 50 -25.06 -2.32 -10.50
CA ARG A 50 -25.91 -2.43 -9.31
C ARG A 50 -26.97 -3.49 -9.55
N VAL A 51 -27.08 -4.44 -8.63
CA VAL A 51 -27.88 -5.66 -8.81
C VAL A 51 -28.83 -5.85 -7.63
N ALA A 52 -30.10 -6.17 -7.92
CA ALA A 52 -31.05 -6.60 -6.90
C ALA A 52 -30.72 -8.03 -6.46
N THR A 53 -30.38 -8.21 -5.18
CA THR A 53 -30.08 -9.53 -4.59
C THR A 53 -31.28 -10.15 -3.90
N ARG A 54 -32.26 -9.32 -3.50
CA ARG A 54 -33.50 -9.77 -2.85
C ARG A 54 -34.65 -8.82 -3.21
N ARG A 55 -35.83 -9.39 -3.46
CA ARG A 55 -37.10 -8.67 -3.52
C ARG A 55 -38.01 -9.11 -2.38
N ASP A 56 -38.83 -8.20 -1.85
CA ASP A 56 -39.86 -8.53 -0.87
C ASP A 56 -41.10 -9.16 -1.53
N ALA A 57 -42.10 -9.50 -0.71
CA ALA A 57 -43.35 -10.11 -1.20
C ALA A 57 -44.17 -9.18 -2.11
N ALA A 58 -43.96 -7.86 -2.04
CA ALA A 58 -44.58 -6.87 -2.91
C ALA A 58 -43.80 -6.64 -4.22
N GLY A 59 -42.65 -7.31 -4.38
CA GLY A 59 -41.76 -7.15 -5.53
C GLY A 59 -40.80 -5.95 -5.40
N ALA A 60 -40.76 -5.24 -4.28
CA ALA A 60 -39.84 -4.13 -4.07
C ALA A 60 -38.42 -4.66 -3.81
N VAL A 61 -37.39 -3.89 -4.21
CA VAL A 61 -35.99 -4.26 -3.96
C VAL A 61 -35.70 -4.17 -2.46
N ALA A 62 -35.46 -5.32 -1.83
CA ALA A 62 -35.16 -5.45 -0.41
C ALA A 62 -33.65 -5.58 -0.13
N GLY A 63 -32.84 -5.78 -1.17
CA GLY A 63 -31.38 -5.81 -1.07
C GLY A 63 -30.73 -5.51 -2.41
N GLU A 64 -29.70 -4.67 -2.39
CA GLU A 64 -28.89 -4.32 -3.55
C GLU A 64 -27.40 -4.48 -3.27
N VAL A 65 -26.62 -4.79 -4.30
CA VAL A 65 -25.16 -4.86 -4.23
C VAL A 65 -24.55 -4.26 -5.50
N TRP A 66 -23.39 -3.64 -5.36
CA TRP A 66 -22.56 -3.23 -6.50
C TRP A 66 -21.54 -4.31 -6.83
N ILE A 67 -21.43 -4.64 -8.11
CA ILE A 67 -20.48 -5.63 -8.64
C ILE A 67 -19.49 -4.93 -9.56
N GLY A 68 -18.20 -5.07 -9.27
CA GLY A 68 -17.12 -4.49 -10.08
C GLY A 68 -17.02 -5.15 -11.46
N TRP A 69 -16.54 -4.38 -12.43
CA TRP A 69 -16.38 -4.82 -13.82
C TRP A 69 -15.40 -5.97 -14.00
N ASP A 70 -14.49 -6.18 -13.04
CA ASP A 70 -13.59 -7.33 -12.99
C ASP A 70 -14.33 -8.68 -12.88
N ARG A 71 -15.57 -8.66 -12.39
CA ARG A 71 -16.41 -9.85 -12.20
C ARG A 71 -17.56 -9.96 -13.20
N VAL A 72 -17.95 -8.87 -13.86
CA VAL A 72 -19.09 -8.87 -14.78
C VAL A 72 -18.66 -9.42 -16.15
N ARG A 73 -19.38 -10.45 -16.62
CA ARG A 73 -19.22 -11.00 -17.98
C ARG A 73 -20.18 -10.34 -18.95
N GLU A 74 -21.45 -10.24 -18.54
CA GLU A 74 -22.56 -9.83 -19.39
C GLU A 74 -23.67 -9.24 -18.52
N VAL A 75 -24.38 -8.25 -19.04
CA VAL A 75 -25.61 -7.70 -18.45
C VAL A 75 -26.73 -7.98 -19.45
N ARG A 76 -27.75 -8.71 -19.01
CA ARG A 76 -28.97 -9.02 -19.78
C ARG A 76 -30.15 -8.31 -19.13
N GLY A 77 -31.02 -7.66 -19.90
CA GLY A 77 -32.19 -6.97 -19.35
C GLY A 77 -32.67 -5.80 -20.22
N PRO A 78 -33.10 -4.68 -19.62
CA PRO A 78 -33.50 -3.48 -20.35
C PRO A 78 -32.42 -3.01 -21.36
N ALA A 79 -32.83 -2.71 -22.59
CA ALA A 79 -31.92 -2.42 -23.70
C ALA A 79 -30.99 -1.21 -23.47
N ASP A 80 -31.40 -0.27 -22.61
CA ASP A 80 -30.56 0.86 -22.18
C ASP A 80 -29.42 0.41 -21.27
N LEU A 81 -29.68 -0.52 -20.34
CA LEU A 81 -28.65 -1.09 -19.47
C LEU A 81 -27.68 -1.98 -20.25
N GLU A 82 -28.18 -2.77 -21.20
CA GLU A 82 -27.32 -3.59 -22.08
C GLU A 82 -26.39 -2.69 -22.92
N ARG A 83 -26.91 -1.61 -23.51
CA ARG A 83 -26.11 -0.65 -24.27
C ARG A 83 -25.06 0.06 -23.41
N ALA A 84 -25.43 0.44 -22.18
CA ALA A 84 -24.50 1.02 -21.23
C ALA A 84 -23.38 0.04 -20.84
N ALA A 85 -23.72 -1.25 -20.66
CA ALA A 85 -22.75 -2.29 -20.37
C ALA A 85 -21.82 -2.56 -21.56
N GLU A 86 -22.35 -2.51 -22.78
CA GLU A 86 -21.56 -2.67 -24.00
C GLU A 86 -20.48 -1.60 -24.13
N ALA A 87 -20.80 -0.35 -23.79
CA ALA A 87 -19.84 0.75 -23.78
C ALA A 87 -18.69 0.57 -22.78
N LEU A 88 -18.83 -0.35 -21.82
CA LEU A 88 -17.84 -0.66 -20.77
C LEU A 88 -17.22 -2.05 -20.92
N ARG A 89 -17.52 -2.77 -22.02
CA ARG A 89 -17.02 -4.12 -22.28
C ARG A 89 -15.50 -4.21 -22.25
N ASP A 90 -14.80 -3.25 -22.86
CA ASP A 90 -13.33 -3.23 -22.89
C ASP A 90 -12.71 -3.09 -21.49
N VAL A 91 -13.37 -2.33 -20.61
CA VAL A 91 -12.95 -2.18 -19.21
C VAL A 91 -13.12 -3.50 -18.47
N ALA A 92 -14.29 -4.13 -18.62
CA ALA A 92 -14.58 -5.42 -17.99
C ALA A 92 -13.59 -6.50 -18.42
N ASP A 93 -13.28 -6.58 -19.72
CA ASP A 93 -12.31 -7.52 -20.26
C ASP A 93 -10.89 -7.25 -19.77
N ALA A 94 -10.45 -5.99 -19.76
CA ALA A 94 -9.12 -5.63 -19.26
C ALA A 94 -8.97 -5.95 -17.76
N ALA A 95 -9.96 -5.57 -16.94
CA ALA A 95 -9.95 -5.78 -15.50
C ALA A 95 -9.94 -7.28 -15.16
N TRP A 96 -10.79 -8.07 -15.83
CA TRP A 96 -10.81 -9.52 -15.64
C TRP A 96 -9.52 -10.20 -16.10
N ARG A 97 -8.96 -9.81 -17.24
CA ARG A 97 -7.67 -10.37 -17.73
C ARG A 97 -6.54 -10.06 -16.75
N ALA A 98 -6.49 -8.83 -16.22
CA ALA A 98 -5.51 -8.43 -15.22
C ALA A 98 -5.65 -9.28 -13.94
N GLY A 99 -6.87 -9.40 -13.40
CA GLY A 99 -7.15 -10.23 -12.22
C GLY A 99 -6.82 -11.70 -12.43
N SER A 100 -7.18 -12.27 -13.58
CA SER A 100 -6.89 -13.66 -13.92
C SER A 100 -5.39 -13.94 -14.04
N ARG A 101 -4.61 -12.99 -14.58
CA ARG A 101 -3.14 -13.10 -14.63
C ARG A 101 -2.53 -13.03 -13.23
N ALA A 102 -2.93 -12.06 -12.43
CA ALA A 102 -2.47 -11.91 -11.05
C ALA A 102 -2.82 -13.14 -10.19
N ALA A 103 -4.01 -13.71 -10.35
CA ALA A 103 -4.44 -14.93 -9.65
C ALA A 103 -3.57 -16.16 -10.01
N ARG A 104 -3.01 -16.20 -11.22
CA ARG A 104 -2.03 -17.23 -11.64
C ARG A 104 -0.58 -16.89 -11.26
N GLY A 105 -0.35 -15.76 -10.59
CA GLY A 105 0.99 -15.28 -10.23
C GLY A 105 1.74 -14.59 -11.38
N ASP A 106 1.09 -14.34 -12.52
CA ASP A 106 1.67 -13.60 -13.65
C ASP A 106 1.50 -12.09 -13.45
N PHE A 107 2.17 -11.57 -12.42
CA PHE A 107 2.10 -10.16 -12.06
C PHE A 107 2.73 -9.26 -13.13
N ALA A 108 3.76 -9.73 -13.83
CA ALA A 108 4.43 -8.99 -14.88
C ALA A 108 3.49 -8.66 -16.06
N ALA A 109 2.64 -9.60 -16.48
CA ALA A 109 1.65 -9.33 -17.53
C ALA A 109 0.37 -8.68 -17.01
N ALA A 110 0.10 -8.73 -15.69
CA ALA A 110 -1.06 -8.08 -15.07
C ALA A 110 -0.83 -6.57 -14.87
N GLU A 111 0.37 -6.17 -14.45
CA GLU A 111 0.67 -4.79 -14.05
C GLU A 111 0.33 -3.76 -15.14
N PRO A 112 0.73 -3.90 -16.42
CA PRO A 112 0.42 -2.89 -17.44
C PRO A 112 -1.09 -2.70 -17.68
N LEU A 113 -1.89 -3.76 -17.53
CA LEU A 113 -3.35 -3.67 -17.64
C LEU A 113 -3.92 -2.89 -16.46
N TYR A 114 -3.45 -3.20 -15.25
CA TYR A 114 -3.87 -2.48 -14.05
C TYR A 114 -3.42 -1.02 -14.07
N GLU A 115 -2.24 -0.69 -14.60
CA GLU A 115 -1.78 0.69 -14.72
C GLU A 115 -2.67 1.51 -15.66
N GLY A 116 -2.99 0.99 -16.84
CA GLY A 116 -3.92 1.67 -17.75
C GLY A 116 -5.30 1.89 -17.15
N LEU A 117 -5.82 0.90 -16.42
CA LEU A 117 -7.09 1.02 -15.69
C LEU A 117 -6.99 2.00 -14.52
N PHE A 118 -5.89 1.99 -13.78
CA PHE A 118 -5.70 2.85 -12.61
C PHE A 118 -5.66 4.33 -12.98
N GLU A 119 -5.03 4.67 -14.12
CA GLU A 119 -5.08 6.03 -14.66
C GLU A 119 -6.51 6.45 -15.00
N ARG A 120 -7.29 5.57 -15.64
CA ARG A 120 -8.71 5.83 -15.97
C ARG A 120 -9.59 6.00 -14.73
N TYR A 121 -9.32 5.25 -13.67
CA TYR A 121 -10.10 5.23 -12.43
C TYR A 121 -9.54 6.14 -11.33
N ARG A 122 -8.55 6.99 -11.64
CA ARG A 122 -7.95 7.89 -10.65
C ARG A 122 -9.00 8.79 -10.01
N GLY A 123 -9.09 8.75 -8.68
CA GLY A 123 -10.01 9.58 -7.89
C GLY A 123 -11.47 9.10 -7.90
N ARG A 124 -11.79 8.02 -8.61
CA ARG A 124 -13.13 7.41 -8.58
C ARG A 124 -13.31 6.54 -7.33
N THR A 125 -14.57 6.30 -7.00
CA THR A 125 -14.98 5.39 -5.92
C THR A 125 -15.67 4.15 -6.47
N GLY A 126 -15.99 3.19 -5.60
CA GLY A 126 -16.75 2.00 -5.96
C GLY A 126 -15.91 0.76 -6.27
N PRO A 127 -16.57 -0.38 -6.54
CA PRO A 127 -15.92 -1.68 -6.54
C PRO A 127 -14.89 -1.84 -7.66
N THR A 128 -15.13 -1.28 -8.85
CA THR A 128 -14.15 -1.38 -9.95
C THR A 128 -12.87 -0.61 -9.63
N ALA A 129 -12.98 0.64 -9.14
CA ALA A 129 -11.82 1.43 -8.73
C ALA A 129 -11.03 0.76 -7.60
N SER A 130 -11.74 0.16 -6.64
CA SER A 130 -11.16 -0.60 -5.54
C SER A 130 -10.40 -1.83 -6.02
N ALA A 131 -11.01 -2.66 -6.88
CA ALA A 131 -10.40 -3.88 -7.43
C ALA A 131 -9.16 -3.58 -8.29
N VAL A 132 -9.22 -2.54 -9.12
CA VAL A 132 -8.08 -2.07 -9.94
C VAL A 132 -6.92 -1.62 -9.05
N SER A 133 -7.22 -0.79 -8.04
CA SER A 133 -6.22 -0.29 -7.09
C SER A 133 -5.59 -1.42 -6.27
N ALA A 134 -6.40 -2.37 -5.81
CA ALA A 134 -5.95 -3.56 -5.08
C ALA A 134 -5.06 -4.47 -5.95
N GLY A 135 -5.43 -4.70 -7.20
CA GLY A 135 -4.66 -5.48 -8.15
C GLY A 135 -3.29 -4.86 -8.45
N LEU A 136 -3.26 -3.54 -8.71
CA LEU A 136 -2.03 -2.80 -8.94
C LEU A 136 -1.12 -2.80 -7.71
N LEU A 137 -1.70 -2.62 -6.52
CA LEU A 137 -0.98 -2.69 -5.25
C LEU A 137 -0.25 -4.04 -5.12
N ARG A 138 -0.93 -5.16 -5.36
CA ARG A 138 -0.29 -6.50 -5.28
C ARG A 138 0.84 -6.66 -6.29
N CYS A 139 0.64 -6.23 -7.54
CA CYS A 139 1.69 -6.31 -8.56
C CYS A 139 2.95 -5.58 -8.12
N ARG A 140 2.79 -4.34 -7.64
CA ARG A 140 3.90 -3.49 -7.19
C ARG A 140 4.59 -4.04 -5.94
N LEU A 141 3.82 -4.57 -4.98
CA LEU A 141 4.41 -5.21 -3.79
C LEU A 141 5.22 -6.46 -4.14
N VAL A 142 4.73 -7.31 -5.05
CA VAL A 142 5.43 -8.53 -5.46
C VAL A 142 6.77 -8.23 -6.12
N ARG A 143 6.85 -7.16 -6.93
CA ARG A 143 8.14 -6.74 -7.54
C ARG A 143 9.02 -5.89 -6.63
N GLY A 144 8.63 -5.64 -5.38
CA GLY A 144 9.41 -4.81 -4.46
C GLY A 144 9.43 -3.32 -4.83
N ALA A 145 8.32 -2.78 -5.33
CA ALA A 145 8.19 -1.38 -5.70
C ALA A 145 7.34 -0.58 -4.71
N GLN A 146 7.76 -0.55 -3.46
CA GLN A 146 6.98 -0.01 -2.34
C GLN A 146 6.62 1.46 -2.54
N ALA A 147 7.55 2.31 -2.99
CA ALA A 147 7.27 3.73 -3.23
C ALA A 147 6.15 3.93 -4.27
N SER A 148 6.19 3.21 -5.38
CA SER A 148 5.14 3.26 -6.41
C SER A 148 3.83 2.58 -5.98
N ALA A 149 3.89 1.61 -5.07
CA ALA A 149 2.72 0.93 -4.53
C ALA A 149 1.84 1.84 -3.65
N VAL A 150 2.41 2.90 -3.07
CA VAL A 150 1.68 3.87 -2.23
C VAL A 150 0.48 4.45 -2.95
N SER A 151 0.61 4.88 -4.21
CA SER A 151 -0.50 5.49 -4.94
C SER A 151 -1.65 4.52 -5.16
N ALA A 152 -1.35 3.24 -5.45
CA ALA A 152 -2.36 2.20 -5.60
C ALA A 152 -3.08 1.91 -4.26
N TRP A 153 -2.34 1.86 -3.15
CA TRP A 153 -2.93 1.71 -1.82
C TRP A 153 -3.82 2.91 -1.43
N LEU A 154 -3.38 4.14 -1.69
CA LEU A 154 -4.19 5.34 -1.46
C LEU A 154 -5.44 5.39 -2.35
N GLY A 155 -5.31 4.96 -3.62
CA GLY A 155 -6.45 4.80 -4.52
C GLY A 155 -7.47 3.79 -3.99
N TRP A 156 -6.99 2.67 -3.44
CA TRP A 156 -7.84 1.68 -2.80
C TRP A 156 -8.53 2.24 -1.55
N LEU A 157 -7.82 2.97 -0.68
CA LEU A 157 -8.39 3.64 0.49
C LEU A 157 -9.48 4.64 0.10
N SER A 158 -9.23 5.49 -0.90
CA SER A 158 -10.22 6.44 -1.40
C SER A 158 -11.43 5.76 -2.03
N ALA A 159 -11.21 4.69 -2.80
CA ALA A 159 -12.30 3.98 -3.46
C ALA A 159 -13.22 3.21 -2.49
N SER A 160 -12.72 2.98 -1.27
CA SER A 160 -13.34 2.22 -0.20
C SER A 160 -14.29 3.02 0.71
N VAL A 161 -14.38 4.33 0.52
CA VAL A 161 -15.21 5.21 1.36
C VAL A 161 -16.70 5.03 1.01
N GLY A 162 -17.51 4.60 1.98
CA GLY A 162 -18.99 4.59 1.87
C GLY A 162 -19.69 3.22 1.83
N GLY A 163 -18.97 2.10 1.86
CA GLY A 163 -19.60 0.78 1.86
C GLY A 163 -18.57 -0.32 1.61
N THR A 164 -18.78 -1.46 2.27
CA THR A 164 -17.81 -2.54 2.52
C THR A 164 -16.92 -2.84 1.31
N PRO A 165 -15.69 -2.32 1.30
CA PRO A 165 -14.67 -2.86 0.42
C PRO A 165 -14.54 -4.33 0.80
N GLY A 166 -14.40 -5.22 -0.17
CA GLY A 166 -14.04 -6.59 0.12
C GLY A 166 -12.66 -6.61 0.77
N VAL A 167 -12.57 -6.49 2.10
CA VAL A 167 -11.32 -6.75 2.86
C VAL A 167 -10.79 -8.15 2.51
N GLY A 168 -11.70 -9.06 2.13
CA GLY A 168 -11.38 -10.38 1.60
C GLY A 168 -10.59 -10.37 0.28
N GLU A 169 -10.65 -9.31 -0.54
CA GLU A 169 -9.84 -9.25 -1.76
C GLU A 169 -8.36 -9.10 -1.40
N LEU A 170 -8.00 -8.13 -0.58
CA LEU A 170 -6.62 -7.87 -0.18
C LEU A 170 -6.13 -8.80 0.95
N GLY A 171 -6.74 -9.98 1.15
CA GLY A 171 -6.45 -10.89 2.26
C GLY A 171 -4.95 -11.01 2.58
N GLY A 172 -4.56 -10.55 3.79
CA GLY A 172 -3.18 -10.56 4.29
C GLY A 172 -2.29 -9.39 3.83
N VAL A 173 -2.69 -8.62 2.82
CA VAL A 173 -1.97 -7.41 2.36
C VAL A 173 -2.32 -6.20 3.20
N ILE A 174 -3.59 -6.07 3.61
CA ILE A 174 -4.06 -5.00 4.48
C ILE A 174 -4.41 -5.58 5.84
N ASP A 175 -3.93 -4.92 6.89
CA ASP A 175 -4.35 -5.18 8.25
C ASP A 175 -5.75 -4.58 8.47
N ALA A 176 -6.73 -5.43 8.76
CA ALA A 176 -8.12 -5.01 8.87
C ALA A 176 -8.38 -4.07 10.06
N GLY A 177 -7.57 -4.15 11.13
CA GLY A 177 -7.72 -3.31 12.31
C GLY A 177 -7.27 -1.87 12.08
N THR A 178 -6.17 -1.69 11.37
CA THR A 178 -5.55 -0.38 11.13
C THR A 178 -5.89 0.22 9.75
N GLY A 179 -6.28 -0.61 8.79
CA GLY A 179 -6.42 -0.23 7.38
C GLY A 179 -5.09 0.01 6.67
N LEU A 180 -3.96 -0.28 7.33
CA LEU A 180 -2.61 -0.09 6.80
C LEU A 180 -2.15 -1.33 6.03
N CYS A 181 -1.23 -1.11 5.09
CA CYS A 181 -0.50 -2.18 4.42
C CYS A 181 0.83 -2.42 5.14
N PRO A 182 1.04 -3.53 5.86
CA PRO A 182 2.28 -3.77 6.62
C PRO A 182 3.57 -3.72 5.77
N ALA A 183 3.46 -3.99 4.48
CA ALA A 183 4.57 -3.91 3.52
C ALA A 183 4.89 -2.48 3.02
N LEU A 184 4.11 -1.47 3.42
CA LEU A 184 4.29 -0.07 3.03
C LEU A 184 4.54 0.83 4.23
N PRO A 185 5.60 0.65 5.04
CA PRO A 185 5.93 1.66 6.04
C PRO A 185 6.19 3.00 5.34
N PRO A 186 5.84 4.15 5.94
CA PRO A 186 6.13 5.47 5.39
C PRO A 186 7.61 5.83 5.59
N MET A 187 8.51 4.92 5.21
CA MET A 187 9.95 4.96 5.44
C MET A 187 10.66 4.39 4.21
N TRP A 188 11.64 5.10 3.68
CA TRP A 188 12.34 4.70 2.46
C TRP A 188 13.83 4.97 2.56
N MET A 189 14.58 4.49 1.57
CA MET A 189 15.90 5.04 1.26
C MET A 189 15.78 5.97 0.06
N PRO A 190 16.61 7.02 -0.04
CA PRO A 190 16.61 7.90 -1.20
C PRO A 190 16.80 7.12 -2.51
N SER A 191 15.87 7.27 -3.45
CA SER A 191 15.88 6.65 -4.79
C SER A 191 14.99 7.44 -5.76
N ALA A 192 15.09 7.18 -7.06
CA ALA A 192 14.30 7.88 -8.08
C ALA A 192 12.79 7.72 -7.86
N SER A 193 12.32 6.54 -7.44
CA SER A 193 10.89 6.32 -7.15
C SER A 193 10.41 7.11 -5.93
N VAL A 194 11.27 7.32 -4.93
CA VAL A 194 10.93 8.15 -3.76
C VAL A 194 10.92 9.64 -4.14
N VAL A 195 11.82 10.09 -5.01
CA VAL A 195 11.78 11.46 -5.57
C VAL A 195 10.46 11.69 -6.32
N SER A 196 10.02 10.72 -7.13
CA SER A 196 8.73 10.80 -7.81
C SER A 196 7.55 10.89 -6.84
N LEU A 197 7.56 10.10 -5.76
CA LEU A 197 6.53 10.18 -4.70
C LEU A 197 6.56 11.54 -3.98
N ALA A 198 7.74 12.05 -3.66
CA ALA A 198 7.94 13.33 -3.01
C ALA A 198 7.44 14.52 -3.85
N GLY A 199 7.48 14.40 -5.18
CA GLY A 199 6.99 15.40 -6.13
C GLY A 199 5.46 15.46 -6.27
N GLY A 200 4.71 14.55 -5.64
CA GLY A 200 3.26 14.42 -5.80
C GLY A 200 2.39 15.56 -5.24
N GLY A 201 3.00 16.64 -4.69
CA GLY A 201 2.35 17.89 -4.28
C GLY A 201 1.03 17.72 -3.50
N VAL A 202 1.08 17.69 -2.17
CA VAL A 202 -0.13 17.49 -1.35
C VAL A 202 -0.20 18.50 -0.22
N GLU A 203 -1.30 19.26 -0.19
CA GLU A 203 -1.61 20.16 0.91
C GLU A 203 -1.95 19.39 2.19
N ALA A 204 -1.59 19.96 3.33
CA ALA A 204 -1.95 19.39 4.62
C ALA A 204 -3.48 19.35 4.78
N PRO A 205 -4.06 18.22 5.23
CA PRO A 205 -5.46 18.19 5.61
C PRO A 205 -5.71 19.21 6.73
N GLY A 206 -6.87 19.89 6.68
CA GLY A 206 -7.27 20.80 7.76
C GLY A 206 -7.45 20.06 9.09
N ALA A 207 -7.25 20.76 10.22
CA ALA A 207 -7.29 20.19 11.58
C ALA A 207 -8.62 19.52 11.97
N GLY A 208 -9.69 19.69 11.18
CA GLY A 208 -11.00 19.02 11.38
C GLY A 208 -11.32 17.92 10.36
N VAL A 209 -10.44 17.65 9.39
CA VAL A 209 -10.69 16.67 8.33
C VAL A 209 -10.44 15.26 8.89
N ALA A 210 -11.49 14.44 8.98
CA ALA A 210 -11.39 13.05 9.43
C ALA A 210 -11.11 12.05 8.27
N ASP A 211 -10.87 12.54 7.05
CA ASP A 211 -10.59 11.70 5.90
C ASP A 211 -9.24 10.98 6.04
N ARG A 212 -9.31 9.68 6.33
CA ARG A 212 -8.16 8.77 6.41
C ARG A 212 -7.28 8.86 5.16
N SER A 213 -7.87 8.84 3.96
CA SER A 213 -7.09 8.80 2.72
C SER A 213 -6.32 10.09 2.51
N ALA A 214 -6.94 11.24 2.81
CA ALA A 214 -6.26 12.54 2.77
C ALA A 214 -5.07 12.60 3.72
N TRP A 215 -5.23 12.16 4.97
CA TRP A 215 -4.14 12.11 5.95
C TRP A 215 -3.02 11.15 5.54
N CYS A 216 -3.35 9.93 5.15
CA CYS A 216 -2.34 8.96 4.70
C CYS A 216 -1.59 9.47 3.47
N ARG A 217 -2.27 10.09 2.50
CA ARG A 217 -1.64 10.67 1.33
C ARG A 217 -0.62 11.73 1.72
N TRP A 218 -1.04 12.71 2.54
CA TRP A 218 -0.17 13.79 2.98
C TRP A 218 1.04 13.27 3.77
N LEU A 219 0.81 12.36 4.72
CA LEU A 219 1.87 11.78 5.56
C LEU A 219 2.92 11.02 4.73
N TYR A 220 2.49 10.22 3.75
CA TYR A 220 3.44 9.45 2.93
C TYR A 220 4.25 10.36 1.99
N VAL A 221 3.62 11.37 1.40
CA VAL A 221 4.34 12.37 0.58
C VAL A 221 5.32 13.15 1.43
N ARG A 222 4.92 13.61 2.63
CA ARG A 222 5.82 14.29 3.56
C ARG A 222 7.00 13.43 3.95
N ALA A 223 6.76 12.17 4.32
CA ALA A 223 7.84 11.27 4.65
C ALA A 223 8.78 11.02 3.46
N ALA A 224 8.26 10.93 2.23
CA ALA A 224 9.10 10.78 1.05
C ALA A 224 9.98 12.01 0.83
N ARG A 225 9.42 13.22 1.01
CA ARG A 225 10.17 14.49 0.95
C ARG A 225 11.29 14.55 1.99
N ALA A 226 11.01 14.09 3.21
CA ALA A 226 12.01 13.98 4.28
C ALA A 226 13.20 13.12 3.85
N GLU A 227 12.94 11.96 3.26
CA GLU A 227 13.99 11.04 2.81
C GLU A 227 14.86 11.61 1.70
N VAL A 228 14.32 12.47 0.83
CA VAL A 228 15.09 13.05 -0.30
C VAL A 228 15.59 14.47 -0.04
N GLY A 229 15.47 14.96 1.20
CA GLY A 229 15.94 16.29 1.58
C GLY A 229 15.15 17.44 0.94
N LEU A 230 13.89 17.21 0.56
CA LEU A 230 12.97 18.22 0.01
C LEU A 230 12.00 18.76 1.07
N GLU A 231 12.36 18.72 2.35
CA GLU A 231 11.54 19.36 3.38
C GLU A 231 11.60 20.88 3.18
N ASP A 232 10.42 21.50 3.04
CA ASP A 232 10.27 22.95 2.93
C ASP A 232 10.46 23.59 4.32
N GLY A 233 11.70 23.53 4.81
CA GLY A 233 12.10 24.06 6.11
C GLY A 233 11.31 23.50 7.31
N GLU A 234 11.33 24.26 8.41
CA GLU A 234 10.67 23.94 9.69
C GLU A 234 9.13 24.05 9.63
N SER A 235 8.48 23.79 8.48
CA SER A 235 7.01 23.80 8.44
C SER A 235 6.46 22.78 9.42
N PRO A 236 5.80 23.21 10.51
CA PRO A 236 5.38 22.31 11.58
C PRO A 236 4.36 21.32 11.03
N MET A 237 4.40 20.09 11.53
CA MET A 237 3.36 19.13 11.21
C MET A 237 2.05 19.61 11.85
N PRO A 238 0.92 19.64 11.11
CA PRO A 238 -0.38 19.94 11.69
C PRO A 238 -0.70 18.94 12.80
N GLU A 239 -1.49 19.39 13.77
CA GLU A 239 -2.00 18.49 14.80
C GLU A 239 -2.98 17.49 14.19
N LEU A 240 -2.86 16.23 14.60
CA LEU A 240 -3.77 15.18 14.18
C LEU A 240 -5.13 15.36 14.91
N PRO A 241 -6.28 15.21 14.22
CA PRO A 241 -7.58 15.23 14.86
C PRO A 241 -7.66 14.20 15.99
N LYS A 242 -8.28 14.55 17.11
CA LYS A 242 -8.39 13.64 18.28
C LYS A 242 -9.07 12.32 17.93
N GLN A 243 -10.00 12.36 16.98
CA GLN A 243 -10.79 11.25 16.46
C GLN A 243 -10.08 10.45 15.37
N ALA A 244 -8.84 10.81 15.02
CA ALA A 244 -8.07 10.05 14.04
C ALA A 244 -7.88 8.62 14.51
N GLU A 245 -8.18 7.70 13.60
CA GLU A 245 -8.12 6.26 13.82
C GLU A 245 -6.68 5.81 14.08
N ASP A 246 -6.52 4.67 14.74
CA ASP A 246 -5.22 4.21 15.23
C ASP A 246 -4.17 4.03 14.11
N GLY A 247 -4.59 3.53 12.95
CA GLY A 247 -3.69 3.39 11.79
C GLY A 247 -3.13 4.73 11.30
N VAL A 248 -3.96 5.77 11.20
CA VAL A 248 -3.50 7.11 10.81
C VAL A 248 -2.57 7.69 11.86
N ARG A 249 -2.89 7.48 13.14
CA ARG A 249 -2.07 7.93 14.27
C ARG A 249 -0.69 7.27 14.29
N LEU A 250 -0.61 5.97 14.05
CA LEU A 250 0.66 5.26 13.92
C LEU A 250 1.52 5.84 12.78
N VAL A 251 0.93 6.06 11.59
CA VAL A 251 1.65 6.68 10.47
C VAL A 251 2.12 8.08 10.85
N TYR A 252 1.27 8.89 11.48
CA TYR A 252 1.63 10.23 11.95
C TYR A 252 2.85 10.22 12.87
N GLU A 253 2.85 9.36 13.88
CA GLU A 253 3.95 9.23 14.85
C GLU A 253 5.25 8.75 14.17
N VAL A 254 5.16 7.76 13.26
CA VAL A 254 6.32 7.29 12.49
C VAL A 254 6.93 8.41 11.64
N VAL A 255 6.10 9.21 10.96
CA VAL A 255 6.58 10.33 10.14
C VAL A 255 7.16 11.43 11.03
N ARG A 256 6.44 11.87 12.06
CA ARG A 256 6.87 12.93 12.99
C ARG A 256 8.14 12.57 13.77
N SER A 257 8.43 11.29 13.99
CA SER A 257 9.67 10.87 14.63
C SER A 257 10.91 11.21 13.79
N ARG A 258 10.79 11.47 12.48
CA ARG A 258 11.93 11.68 11.58
C ARG A 258 11.86 12.99 10.78
N ALA A 259 10.66 13.52 10.61
CA ALA A 259 10.41 14.78 9.91
C ALA A 259 10.17 15.92 10.92
N GLY A 260 10.68 17.11 10.62
CA GLY A 260 10.50 18.30 11.46
C GLY A 260 11.51 18.48 12.60
N ASP A 261 11.14 19.27 13.60
CA ASP A 261 12.03 19.72 14.66
C ASP A 261 12.37 18.64 15.71
N GLU A 262 13.42 18.90 16.50
CA GLU A 262 13.90 17.96 17.52
C GLU A 262 12.85 17.68 18.61
N ALA A 263 12.06 18.69 18.99
CA ALA A 263 11.02 18.56 20.00
C ALA A 263 9.91 17.59 19.55
N GLY A 264 9.42 17.75 18.33
CA GLY A 264 8.44 16.87 17.70
C GLY A 264 8.97 15.47 17.50
N ARG A 265 10.25 15.30 17.10
CA ARG A 265 10.88 13.97 17.03
C ARG A 265 10.92 13.28 18.39
N ARG A 266 11.33 13.98 19.45
CA ARG A 266 11.35 13.44 20.82
C ARG A 266 9.96 13.04 21.32
N GLU A 267 8.95 13.89 21.10
CA GLU A 267 7.57 13.61 21.47
C GLU A 267 7.03 12.36 20.74
N ALA A 268 7.25 12.29 19.43
CA ALA A 268 6.84 11.14 18.63
C ALA A 268 7.56 9.85 19.05
N ARG A 269 8.88 9.90 19.35
CA ARG A 269 9.60 8.75 19.90
C ARG A 269 9.03 8.27 21.23
N ARG A 270 8.58 9.18 22.10
CA ARG A 270 7.90 8.81 23.36
C ARG A 270 6.61 8.04 23.09
N ALA A 271 5.74 8.56 22.23
CA ALA A 271 4.48 7.90 21.86
C ALA A 271 4.72 6.51 21.22
N LEU A 272 5.72 6.42 20.33
CA LEU A 272 6.17 5.16 19.75
C LEU A 272 6.70 4.19 20.81
N GLY A 273 7.45 4.68 21.81
CA GLY A 273 7.93 3.88 22.93
C GLY A 273 6.79 3.32 23.80
N GLU A 274 5.75 4.11 24.04
CA GLU A 274 4.54 3.64 24.74
C GLU A 274 3.86 2.49 23.99
N ARG A 275 3.79 2.56 22.65
CA ARG A 275 3.27 1.45 21.81
C ARG A 275 4.09 0.16 21.92
N LEU A 276 5.42 0.27 22.07
CA LEU A 276 6.29 -0.90 22.29
C LEU A 276 6.06 -1.56 23.66
N GLY A 277 5.58 -0.81 24.65
CA GLY A 277 5.19 -1.36 25.95
C GLY A 277 3.88 -2.17 25.90
N GLY A 278 3.05 -1.96 24.87
CA GLY A 278 1.79 -2.66 24.66
C GLY A 278 1.91 -3.95 23.87
N ARG A 279 0.80 -4.69 23.76
CA ARG A 279 0.68 -5.83 22.83
C ARG A 279 0.29 -5.32 21.46
N SER A 280 1.28 -5.14 20.59
CA SER A 280 1.07 -4.75 19.19
C SER A 280 1.32 -5.94 18.25
N PRO A 281 0.70 -5.98 17.05
CA PRO A 281 1.09 -6.93 16.00
C PRO A 281 2.59 -6.83 15.69
N GLY A 282 3.22 -7.95 15.31
CA GLY A 282 4.66 -8.00 15.03
C GLY A 282 5.12 -6.96 14.00
N TRP A 283 4.33 -6.75 12.94
CA TRP A 283 4.64 -5.76 11.92
C TRP A 283 4.61 -4.31 12.43
N VAL A 284 3.73 -4.01 13.41
CA VAL A 284 3.70 -2.69 14.07
C VAL A 284 4.96 -2.51 14.92
N GLU A 285 5.35 -3.53 15.70
CA GLU A 285 6.60 -3.49 16.46
C GLU A 285 7.81 -3.22 15.54
N ALA A 286 7.88 -3.90 14.38
CA ALA A 286 8.94 -3.70 13.40
C ALA A 286 8.96 -2.26 12.86
N TRP A 287 7.80 -1.72 12.45
CA TRP A 287 7.70 -0.32 12.00
C TRP A 287 8.15 0.66 13.06
N VAL A 288 7.65 0.50 14.29
CA VAL A 288 7.95 1.38 15.41
C VAL A 288 9.45 1.36 15.73
N ARG A 289 10.07 0.17 15.79
CA ARG A 289 11.51 0.06 16.07
C ARG A 289 12.39 0.63 14.97
N VAL A 290 12.03 0.46 13.70
CA VAL A 290 12.76 1.11 12.61
C VAL A 290 12.60 2.62 12.66
N ALA A 291 11.39 3.13 12.91
CA ALA A 291 11.13 4.56 13.03
C ALA A 291 11.96 5.18 14.16
N VAL A 292 11.91 4.62 15.36
CA VAL A 292 12.71 5.03 16.53
C VAL A 292 14.20 4.92 16.24
N GLY A 293 14.64 3.80 15.66
CA GLY A 293 16.04 3.56 15.34
C GLY A 293 16.61 4.63 14.41
N ARG A 294 15.91 4.90 13.31
CA ARG A 294 16.29 5.94 12.35
C ARG A 294 16.21 7.35 12.92
N SER A 295 15.20 7.61 13.73
CA SER A 295 15.03 8.88 14.43
C SER A 295 16.22 9.18 15.36
N LEU A 296 16.70 8.18 16.10
CA LEU A 296 17.84 8.29 17.00
C LEU A 296 19.19 8.45 16.27
N LEU A 297 19.31 7.91 15.05
CA LEU A 297 20.52 8.13 14.22
C LEU A 297 20.70 9.59 13.79
N LEU A 298 19.62 10.39 13.78
CA LEU A 298 19.67 11.82 13.48
C LEU A 298 20.19 12.67 14.65
N GLU A 299 20.25 12.11 15.86
CA GLU A 299 20.69 12.86 17.03
C GLU A 299 22.22 12.98 17.07
N PRO A 300 22.76 14.09 17.60
CA PRO A 300 24.21 14.32 17.60
C PRO A 300 24.96 13.41 18.57
N GLU A 301 24.33 12.96 19.66
CA GLU A 301 24.99 12.17 20.70
C GLU A 301 25.25 10.72 20.26
N VAL A 302 26.48 10.24 20.48
CA VAL A 302 26.91 8.88 20.10
C VAL A 302 26.09 7.81 20.81
N GLU A 303 25.73 8.04 22.07
CA GLU A 303 24.90 7.13 22.88
C GLU A 303 23.51 6.96 22.25
N ARG A 304 22.90 8.04 21.76
CA ARG A 304 21.61 8.00 21.06
C ARG A 304 21.73 7.24 19.76
N LYS A 305 22.78 7.46 18.98
CA LYS A 305 23.02 6.70 17.75
C LYS A 305 23.16 5.20 18.03
N ARG A 306 23.86 4.82 19.11
CA ARG A 306 23.98 3.41 19.54
C ARG A 306 22.63 2.81 19.93
N GLU A 307 21.79 3.52 20.69
CA GLU A 307 20.42 3.10 20.97
C GLU A 307 19.63 2.88 19.66
N GLY A 308 19.82 3.77 18.69
CA GLY A 308 19.21 3.68 17.36
C GLY A 308 19.63 2.40 16.61
N LEU A 309 20.94 2.11 16.59
CA LEU A 309 21.49 0.89 15.99
C LEU A 309 20.93 -0.38 16.65
N LEU A 310 20.85 -0.42 17.98
CA LEU A 310 20.26 -1.56 18.70
C LEU A 310 18.79 -1.80 18.31
N SER A 311 18.00 -0.73 18.16
CA SER A 311 16.61 -0.82 17.72
C SER A 311 16.49 -1.40 16.31
N LEU A 312 17.37 -0.99 15.38
CA LEU A 312 17.40 -1.53 14.02
C LEU A 312 17.84 -3.00 14.00
N MET A 313 18.90 -3.34 14.72
CA MET A 313 19.42 -4.71 14.80
C MET A 313 18.44 -5.69 15.44
N TYR A 314 17.59 -5.22 16.37
CA TYR A 314 16.49 -6.02 16.88
C TYR A 314 15.56 -6.49 15.75
N VAL A 315 15.16 -5.60 14.83
CA VAL A 315 14.29 -5.96 13.70
C VAL A 315 14.99 -6.97 12.78
N VAL A 316 16.29 -6.76 12.52
CA VAL A 316 17.11 -7.68 11.70
C VAL A 316 17.18 -9.10 12.31
N SER A 317 17.34 -9.19 13.63
CA SER A 317 17.46 -10.46 14.35
C SER A 317 16.13 -11.22 14.54
N ARG A 318 15.01 -10.50 14.65
CA ARG A 318 13.67 -11.10 14.84
C ARG A 318 13.00 -11.55 13.54
N SER A 319 13.41 -10.98 12.40
CA SER A 319 12.69 -11.18 11.14
C SER A 319 12.74 -12.63 10.65
N SER A 320 11.56 -13.25 10.57
CA SER A 320 11.30 -14.58 9.99
C SER A 320 11.37 -14.61 8.46
N GLY A 321 11.62 -13.47 7.80
CA GLY A 321 11.64 -13.31 6.34
C GLY A 321 10.30 -12.89 5.72
N GLU A 322 9.19 -12.91 6.46
CA GLU A 322 7.88 -12.42 5.98
C GLU A 322 7.87 -10.88 5.82
N GLU A 323 8.68 -10.18 6.62
CA GLU A 323 8.77 -8.72 6.66
C GLU A 323 9.99 -8.22 5.85
N GLY A 324 10.16 -8.74 4.64
CA GLY A 324 11.37 -8.54 3.83
C GLY A 324 11.74 -7.07 3.61
N TYR A 325 10.75 -6.21 3.33
CA TYR A 325 11.01 -4.79 3.07
C TYR A 325 11.53 -4.03 4.30
N ILE A 326 10.79 -4.08 5.41
CA ILE A 326 11.19 -3.33 6.62
C ILE A 326 12.50 -3.89 7.20
N THR A 327 12.76 -5.19 7.06
CA THR A 327 14.03 -5.81 7.47
C THR A 327 15.18 -5.29 6.62
N GLY A 328 15.02 -5.29 5.29
CA GLY A 328 16.04 -4.76 4.38
C GLY A 328 16.30 -3.27 4.60
N LEU A 329 15.25 -2.50 4.89
CA LEU A 329 15.36 -1.10 5.28
C LEU A 329 16.15 -0.93 6.59
N ALA A 330 15.86 -1.73 7.61
CA ALA A 330 16.56 -1.70 8.89
C ALA A 330 18.06 -2.02 8.72
N MET A 331 18.38 -3.05 7.93
CA MET A 331 19.77 -3.42 7.62
C MET A 331 20.51 -2.28 6.90
N ALA A 332 19.86 -1.66 5.90
CA ALA A 332 20.44 -0.55 5.17
C ALA A 332 20.71 0.66 6.09
N SER A 333 19.74 1.04 6.91
CA SER A 333 19.91 2.15 7.86
C SER A 333 20.97 1.84 8.92
N ALA A 334 21.03 0.62 9.44
CA ALA A 334 22.05 0.21 10.41
C ALA A 334 23.45 0.17 9.77
N ALA A 335 23.58 -0.27 8.52
CA ALA A 335 24.85 -0.29 7.81
C ALA A 335 25.44 1.12 7.63
N VAL A 336 24.58 2.07 7.24
CA VAL A 336 24.96 3.49 7.13
C VAL A 336 25.31 4.06 8.50
N GLY A 337 24.45 3.85 9.50
CA GLY A 337 24.68 4.34 10.86
C GLY A 337 25.98 3.82 11.49
N LEU A 338 26.30 2.53 11.33
CA LEU A 338 27.57 1.94 11.78
C LEU A 338 28.78 2.62 11.13
N SER A 339 28.70 2.89 9.82
CA SER A 339 29.78 3.59 9.13
C SER A 339 29.96 5.02 9.62
N GLU A 340 28.88 5.74 9.88
CA GLU A 340 28.90 7.11 10.39
C GLU A 340 29.41 7.21 11.84
N THR A 341 29.26 6.15 12.64
CA THR A 341 29.79 6.08 14.01
C THR A 341 31.22 5.51 14.09
N GLY A 342 31.91 5.35 12.96
CA GLY A 342 33.30 4.89 12.90
C GLY A 342 33.48 3.36 12.79
N GLU A 343 32.39 2.60 12.72
CA GLU A 343 32.40 1.13 12.58
C GLU A 343 32.24 0.70 11.11
N ALA A 344 33.06 1.28 10.23
CA ALA A 344 32.91 1.14 8.78
C ALA A 344 32.99 -0.32 8.29
N GLU A 345 33.81 -1.17 8.90
CA GLU A 345 33.88 -2.60 8.53
C GLU A 345 32.58 -3.35 8.84
N ALA A 346 31.98 -3.10 10.00
CA ALA A 346 30.70 -3.68 10.38
C ALA A 346 29.58 -3.20 9.45
N GLY A 347 29.57 -1.90 9.11
CA GLY A 347 28.65 -1.34 8.13
C GLY A 347 28.77 -2.02 6.75
N ARG A 348 29.98 -2.23 6.24
CA ARG A 348 30.22 -2.96 4.99
C ARG A 348 29.78 -4.42 5.05
N ALA A 349 30.04 -5.11 6.17
CA ALA A 349 29.61 -6.49 6.35
C ALA A 349 28.08 -6.60 6.32
N LEU A 350 27.38 -5.70 7.02
CA LEU A 350 25.91 -5.68 7.05
C LEU A 350 25.31 -5.32 5.68
N ALA A 351 25.93 -4.40 4.92
CA ALA A 351 25.51 -4.08 3.57
C ALA A 351 25.67 -5.26 2.59
N ARG A 352 26.74 -6.06 2.71
CA ARG A 352 26.90 -7.30 1.93
C ARG A 352 25.87 -8.35 2.30
N GLU A 353 25.55 -8.48 3.59
CA GLU A 353 24.50 -9.39 4.06
C GLU A 353 23.12 -8.97 3.52
N LEU A 354 22.82 -7.66 3.48
CA LEU A 354 21.60 -7.14 2.85
C LEU A 354 21.50 -7.57 1.38
N MET A 355 22.58 -7.41 0.62
CA MET A 355 22.65 -7.80 -0.79
C MET A 355 22.47 -9.32 -0.99
N ALA A 356 23.06 -10.13 -0.10
CA ALA A 356 22.94 -11.59 -0.15
C ALA A 356 21.54 -12.10 0.23
N ARG A 357 20.95 -11.54 1.31
CA ARG A 357 19.67 -12.00 1.87
C ARG A 357 18.46 -11.46 1.11
N PHE A 358 18.54 -10.24 0.58
CA PHE A 358 17.45 -9.56 -0.11
C PHE A 358 17.90 -9.01 -1.47
N PRO A 359 18.25 -9.90 -2.43
CA PRO A 359 18.60 -9.46 -3.78
C PRO A 359 17.44 -8.68 -4.40
N GLY A 360 17.72 -7.48 -4.90
CA GLY A 360 16.71 -6.59 -5.49
C GLY A 360 15.95 -5.73 -4.47
N HIS A 361 16.37 -5.68 -3.20
CA HIS A 361 15.78 -4.76 -2.24
C HIS A 361 16.02 -3.28 -2.64
N PRO A 362 14.99 -2.39 -2.63
CA PRO A 362 15.16 -1.00 -3.07
C PRO A 362 16.22 -0.19 -2.32
N SER A 363 16.51 -0.56 -1.08
CA SER A 363 17.59 0.10 -0.31
C SER A 363 18.97 -0.08 -0.93
N LEU A 364 19.19 -1.09 -1.78
CA LEU A 364 20.44 -1.29 -2.50
C LEU A 364 20.68 -0.18 -3.56
N ASP A 365 19.63 0.52 -3.99
CA ASP A 365 19.72 1.65 -4.93
C ASP A 365 20.14 2.96 -4.26
N SER A 366 20.27 2.97 -2.93
CA SER A 366 20.73 4.14 -2.19
C SER A 366 22.22 4.39 -2.45
N ALA A 367 22.58 5.64 -2.72
CA ALA A 367 23.98 6.05 -2.90
C ALA A 367 24.84 5.68 -1.67
N ALA A 368 24.31 5.85 -0.45
CA ALA A 368 25.02 5.53 0.78
C ALA A 368 25.32 4.01 0.90
N VAL A 369 24.37 3.15 0.56
CA VAL A 369 24.56 1.69 0.59
C VAL A 369 25.53 1.23 -0.52
N ARG A 370 25.45 1.83 -1.72
CA ARG A 370 26.40 1.56 -2.81
C ARG A 370 27.84 1.96 -2.46
N ALA A 371 28.02 3.05 -1.71
CA ALA A 371 29.33 3.47 -1.23
C ALA A 371 29.98 2.42 -0.30
N LEU A 372 29.18 1.77 0.56
CA LEU A 372 29.66 0.71 1.46
C LEU A 372 30.02 -0.59 0.74
N THR A 373 29.33 -0.91 -0.34
CA THR A 373 29.54 -2.17 -1.08
C THR A 373 30.66 -2.09 -2.13
N GLY A 374 31.21 -0.89 -2.38
CA GLY A 374 32.24 -0.68 -3.41
C GLY A 374 31.71 -0.79 -4.84
N SER A 375 30.38 -0.90 -5.03
CA SER A 375 29.74 -0.94 -6.35
C SER A 375 29.64 0.43 -7.01
N GLY A 376 29.96 1.52 -6.30
CA GLY A 376 30.07 2.88 -6.84
C GLY A 376 31.34 3.12 -7.65
N GLY A 377 31.68 2.20 -8.56
CA GLY A 377 32.87 2.27 -9.39
C GLY A 377 32.96 3.60 -10.14
N SER A 378 34.02 4.35 -9.86
CA SER A 378 34.88 5.23 -10.72
C SER A 378 34.35 5.82 -12.04
N GLY A 379 33.05 5.96 -12.23
CA GLY A 379 32.44 6.51 -13.42
C GLY A 379 32.27 8.02 -13.31
N THR A 380 33.08 8.76 -14.07
CA THR A 380 32.83 10.14 -14.52
C THR A 380 32.85 11.26 -13.47
N THR A 381 34.03 11.57 -12.92
CA THR A 381 34.46 12.97 -12.71
C THR A 381 35.10 13.48 -14.00
N GLY A 382 34.30 13.63 -15.04
CA GLY A 382 34.73 14.11 -16.36
C GLY A 382 33.60 14.82 -17.07
N ASP A 383 33.19 15.98 -16.56
CA ASP A 383 33.02 17.20 -17.35
C ASP A 383 32.50 18.33 -16.46
N THR A 384 33.42 19.21 -16.09
CA THR A 384 33.07 20.58 -15.71
C THR A 384 32.78 21.33 -17.00
N ILE A 385 31.50 21.40 -17.39
CA ILE A 385 31.06 22.38 -18.39
C ILE A 385 31.24 23.76 -17.76
N LYS A 386 32.14 24.54 -18.35
CA LYS A 386 32.34 25.97 -18.10
C LYS A 386 31.15 26.79 -18.58
#